data_AF-A0A0K9FDA3-F1
#
_entry.id   AF-A0A0K9FDA3-F1
#
_cell.length_a   1.000
_cell.length_b   1.000
_cell.length_c   1.000
_cell.angle_alpha   90.00
_cell.angle_beta   90.00
_cell.angle_gamma   90.00
#
_symmetry.space_group_name_H-M   'P 1'
#
loop_
_entity.id
_entity.type
_entity.pdbx_description
1 polymer ?
#
loop_
_entity_poly.entity_id
_entity_poly.type
_entity_poly.pdbx_seq_one_letter_code
_entity_poly.pdbx_strand_id
1 'polypeptide(L)'
;MPFIGVAILTFSIVCYVPFFIWLSASYLNNGDQSKRKNNFWLLLVSVGLINSLNLFLFKFQDTYSLVVTIIIILLISLYMFFVVQKDKRKSIV
;
A
#
# COMPACT_ATOMS: atom_id res chain seq x y z
N MET A 1 -0.20 -23.83 -14.08
CA MET A 1 0.23 -22.47 -13.67
C MET A 1 0.06 -22.15 -12.16
N PRO A 2 0.22 -23.08 -11.18
CA PRO A 2 0.07 -22.73 -9.75
C PRO A 2 1.32 -22.09 -9.13
N PHE A 3 2.51 -22.39 -9.64
CA PHE A 3 3.78 -22.02 -9.01
C PHE A 3 4.03 -20.51 -8.98
N ILE A 4 3.69 -19.80 -10.07
CA ILE A 4 3.89 -18.34 -10.18
C ILE A 4 2.99 -17.60 -9.19
N GLY A 5 1.73 -18.01 -9.04
CA GLY A 5 0.81 -17.39 -8.07
C GLY A 5 1.27 -17.58 -6.63
N VAL A 6 1.74 -18.78 -6.28
CA VAL A 6 2.28 -19.08 -4.94
C VAL A 6 3.58 -18.31 -4.67
N ALA A 7 4.47 -18.19 -5.65
CA ALA A 7 5.70 -17.42 -5.52
C ALA A 7 5.43 -15.93 -5.29
N ILE A 8 4.49 -15.34 -6.04
CA ILE A 8 4.06 -13.94 -5.86
C ILE A 8 3.46 -13.75 -4.46
N LEU A 9 2.55 -14.64 -4.05
CA LEU A 9 1.93 -14.58 -2.72
C LEU A 9 2.98 -14.65 -1.60
N THR A 10 3.91 -15.59 -1.71
CA THR A 10 4.97 -15.79 -0.71
C THR A 10 5.90 -14.58 -0.64
N PHE A 11 6.33 -14.05 -1.79
CA PHE A 11 7.15 -12.83 -1.84
C PHE A 11 6.42 -11.62 -1.24
N SER A 12 5.12 -11.47 -1.53
CA SER A 12 4.30 -10.42 -0.94
C SER A 12 4.22 -10.54 0.60
N ILE A 13 4.03 -11.74 1.14
CA ILE A 13 3.94 -11.94 2.59
C ILE A 13 5.29 -11.69 3.27
N VAL A 14 6.39 -12.22 2.71
CA VAL A 14 7.70 -12.21 3.36
C VAL A 14 8.43 -10.88 3.21
N CYS A 15 8.37 -10.26 2.03
CA CYS A 15 9.14 -9.05 1.74
C CYS A 15 8.26 -7.80 1.77
N TYR A 16 7.09 -7.88 1.16
CA TYR A 16 6.29 -6.69 0.87
C TYR A 16 5.50 -6.21 2.08
N VAL A 17 4.84 -7.11 2.81
CA VAL A 17 4.07 -6.76 4.02
C VAL A 17 4.98 -6.12 5.09
N PRO A 18 6.14 -6.68 5.45
CA PRO A 18 7.03 -6.05 6.44
C PRO A 18 7.54 -4.69 5.97
N PHE A 19 7.90 -4.56 4.69
CA PHE A 19 8.32 -3.28 4.12
C PHE A 19 7.21 -2.23 4.21
N PHE A 20 5.97 -2.61 3.85
CA PHE A 20 4.82 -1.72 3.92
C PHE A 20 4.52 -1.25 5.34
N ILE A 21 4.61 -2.17 6.33
CA ILE A 21 4.41 -1.84 7.75
C ILE A 21 5.48 -0.85 8.20
N TRP A 22 6.75 -1.12 7.91
CA TRP A 22 7.87 -0.23 8.25
C TRP A 22 7.73 1.16 7.63
N LEU A 23 7.34 1.20 6.35
CA LEU A 23 7.15 2.44 5.62
C LEU A 23 5.97 3.25 6.17
N SER A 24 4.86 2.58 6.48
CA SER A 24 3.67 3.20 7.07
C SER A 24 3.97 3.78 8.45
N ALA A 25 4.70 3.04 9.29
CA ALA A 25 5.16 3.54 10.58
C ALA A 25 6.06 4.77 10.42
N SER A 26 7.00 4.75 9.48
CA SER A 26 7.89 5.87 9.19
C SER A 26 7.13 7.10 8.67
N TYR A 27 6.11 6.89 7.84
CA TYR A 27 5.25 7.95 7.30
C TYR A 27 4.43 8.64 8.39
N LEU A 28 3.88 7.85 9.33
CA LEU A 28 3.07 8.35 10.44
C LEU A 28 3.88 9.03 11.54
N ASN A 29 5.14 8.61 11.75
CA ASN A 29 5.98 9.13 12.83
C ASN A 29 6.53 10.54 12.55
N ASN A 30 6.84 10.86 11.29
CA ASN A 30 7.43 12.15 10.93
C ASN A 30 6.35 13.14 10.43
N GLY A 31 6.38 14.40 10.86
CA GLY A 31 5.52 15.48 10.36
C GLY A 31 4.18 15.66 11.10
N ASP A 32 3.27 16.47 10.52
CA ASP A 32 1.93 16.74 11.08
C ASP A 32 1.11 15.45 11.20
N GLN A 33 1.09 14.88 12.39
CA GLN A 33 0.51 13.55 12.63
C GLN A 33 -0.99 13.50 12.37
N SER A 34 -1.74 14.58 12.61
CA SER A 34 -3.20 14.62 12.37
C SER A 34 -3.55 14.50 10.89
N LYS A 35 -2.88 15.29 10.03
CA LYS A 35 -3.15 15.31 8.58
C LYS A 35 -2.67 14.03 7.89
N ARG A 36 -1.50 13.51 8.29
CA ARG A 36 -0.94 12.27 7.74
C ARG A 36 -1.75 11.05 8.14
N LYS A 37 -2.16 10.97 9.40
CA LYS A 37 -3.04 9.91 9.89
C LYS A 37 -4.37 9.93 9.13
N ASN A 38 -4.97 11.10 8.92
CA ASN A 38 -6.20 11.20 8.14
C ASN A 38 -6.01 10.72 6.69
N ASN A 39 -4.95 11.18 6.00
CA ASN A 39 -4.64 10.71 4.64
C ASN A 39 -4.39 9.20 4.58
N PHE A 40 -3.67 8.64 5.57
CA PHE A 40 -3.41 7.21 5.65
C PHE A 40 -4.69 6.40 5.83
N TRP A 41 -5.60 6.84 6.72
CA TRP A 41 -6.91 6.22 6.88
C TRP A 41 -7.76 6.32 5.62
N LEU A 42 -7.77 7.47 4.96
CA LEU A 42 -8.49 7.67 3.71
C LEU A 42 -7.99 6.72 2.62
N LEU A 43 -6.67 6.57 2.48
CA LEU A 43 -6.06 5.60 1.56
C LEU A 43 -6.45 4.15 1.88
N LEU A 44 -6.43 3.76 3.15
CA LEU A 44 -6.87 2.42 3.59
C LEU A 44 -8.33 2.14 3.26
N VAL A 45 -9.21 3.11 3.54
CA VAL A 45 -10.65 3.01 3.25
C VAL A 45 -10.89 2.93 1.74
N SER A 46 -10.17 3.73 0.93
CA SER A 46 -10.27 3.66 -0.53
C SER A 46 -9.84 2.30 -1.07
N VAL A 47 -8.74 1.72 -0.58
CA VAL A 47 -8.30 0.37 -0.98
C VAL A 47 -9.34 -0.68 -0.61
N GLY A 48 -9.88 -0.62 0.61
CA GLY A 48 -10.94 -1.53 1.07
C GLY A 48 -12.23 -1.43 0.25
N LEU A 49 -12.63 -0.20 -0.10
CA LEU A 49 -13.80 0.05 -0.95
C LEU A 49 -13.59 -0.49 -2.36
N ILE A 50 -12.43 -0.24 -2.99
CA ILE A 50 -12.11 -0.76 -4.32
C ILE A 50 -12.16 -2.29 -4.33
N ASN A 51 -11.55 -2.93 -3.32
CA ASN A 51 -11.57 -4.39 -3.20
C ASN A 51 -13.00 -4.93 -3.02
N SER A 52 -13.81 -4.27 -2.19
CA SER A 52 -15.21 -4.65 -1.97
C SER A 52 -16.06 -4.47 -3.22
N LEU A 53 -15.90 -3.36 -3.95
CA LEU A 53 -16.59 -3.12 -5.23
C LEU A 53 -16.21 -4.18 -6.26
N ASN A 54 -14.94 -4.59 -6.28
CA ASN A 54 -14.47 -5.62 -7.20
C ASN A 54 -15.12 -6.99 -6.92
N LEU A 55 -15.19 -7.38 -5.64
CA LEU A 55 -15.81 -8.63 -5.18
C LEU A 55 -17.33 -8.66 -5.46
N PHE A 56 -18.03 -7.56 -5.24
CA PHE A 56 -19.50 -7.51 -5.32
C PHE A 56 -20.04 -7.18 -6.72
N LEU A 57 -19.45 -6.20 -7.42
CA LEU A 57 -20.04 -5.65 -8.65
C LEU A 57 -19.41 -6.21 -9.92
N PHE A 58 -18.08 -6.37 -9.94
CA PHE A 58 -17.38 -6.62 -11.20
C PHE A 58 -17.04 -8.10 -11.44
N LYS A 59 -16.97 -8.93 -10.39
CA LYS A 59 -16.61 -10.36 -10.48
C LYS A 59 -15.41 -10.59 -11.43
N PHE A 60 -14.43 -9.69 -11.41
CA PHE A 60 -13.23 -9.86 -12.22
C PHE A 60 -12.53 -11.14 -11.78
N GLN A 61 -11.95 -11.87 -12.74
CA GLN A 61 -11.20 -13.08 -12.46
C GLN A 61 -10.10 -12.77 -11.43
N ASP A 62 -10.03 -13.58 -10.37
CA ASP A 62 -9.27 -13.27 -9.14
C ASP A 62 -7.82 -12.87 -9.40
N THR A 63 -7.19 -13.45 -10.42
CA THR A 63 -5.82 -13.13 -10.84
C THR A 63 -5.65 -11.66 -11.22
N TYR A 64 -6.59 -11.08 -11.97
CA TYR A 64 -6.52 -9.66 -12.38
C TYR A 64 -6.86 -8.73 -11.21
N SER A 65 -7.83 -9.12 -10.37
CA SER A 65 -8.16 -8.41 -9.13
C SER A 65 -6.94 -8.26 -8.21
N LEU A 66 -6.20 -9.35 -8.04
CA LEU A 66 -5.00 -9.41 -7.20
C LEU A 66 -3.88 -8.52 -7.77
N VAL A 67 -3.66 -8.55 -9.08
CA VAL A 67 -2.67 -7.68 -9.74
C VAL A 67 -3.02 -6.20 -9.59
N VAL A 68 -4.27 -5.81 -9.81
CA VAL A 68 -4.73 -4.42 -9.62
C VAL A 68 -4.53 -3.97 -8.18
N THR A 69 -4.86 -4.83 -7.21
CA THR A 69 -4.69 -4.55 -5.78
C THR A 69 -3.21 -4.35 -5.43
N ILE A 70 -2.31 -5.20 -5.94
CA ILE A 70 -0.86 -5.04 -5.75
C ILE A 70 -0.38 -3.70 -6.33
N ILE A 71 -0.82 -3.33 -7.53
CA ILE A 71 -0.44 -2.07 -8.19
C ILE A 71 -0.88 -0.86 -7.37
N ILE A 72 -2.12 -0.85 -6.86
CA ILE A 72 -2.64 0.23 -6.01
C ILE A 72 -1.79 0.37 -4.74
N ILE A 73 -1.48 -0.75 -4.08
CA ILE A 73 -0.68 -0.72 -2.85
C ILE A 73 0.76 -0.26 -3.15
N LEU A 74 1.34 -0.63 -4.30
CA LEU A 74 2.65 -0.15 -4.74
C LEU A 74 2.66 1.37 -4.95
N LEU A 75 1.64 1.92 -5.62
CA LEU A 75 1.51 3.36 -5.80
C LEU A 75 1.41 4.10 -4.47
N ILE A 76 0.62 3.56 -3.53
CA ILE A 76 0.48 4.11 -2.18
C ILE A 76 1.82 4.07 -1.41
N SER A 77 2.55 2.97 -1.53
CA SER A 77 3.88 2.83 -0.93
C SER A 77 4.85 3.85 -1.53
N LEU A 78 4.84 4.02 -2.85
CA LEU A 78 5.68 4.99 -3.53
C LEU A 78 5.39 6.42 -3.04
N TYR A 79 4.11 6.78 -2.91
CA TYR A 79 3.69 8.06 -2.34
C TYR A 79 4.22 8.26 -0.92
N MET A 80 4.02 7.30 -0.03
CA MET A 80 4.51 7.38 1.36
C MET A 80 6.04 7.52 1.41
N PHE A 81 6.76 6.76 0.57
CA PHE A 81 8.21 6.83 0.49
C PHE A 81 8.72 8.20 0.03
N PHE A 82 8.09 8.80 -0.99
CA PHE A 82 8.44 10.15 -1.44
C PHE A 82 8.22 11.19 -0.35
N VAL A 83 7.15 11.08 0.43
CA VAL A 83 6.89 12.00 1.55
C VAL A 83 7.95 11.82 2.64
N VAL A 84 8.22 10.59 3.06
CA VAL A 84 9.25 10.30 4.08
C VAL A 84 10.63 10.81 3.64
N GLN A 85 11.00 10.64 2.38
CA GLN A 85 12.26 11.19 1.85
C GLN A 85 12.29 12.72 1.87
N LYS A 86 11.19 13.38 1.48
CA LYS A 86 11.09 14.84 1.53
C LYS A 86 11.22 15.38 2.94
N ASP A 87 10.65 14.70 3.93
CA ASP A 87 10.79 15.10 5.35
C ASP A 87 12.22 14.96 5.84
N LYS A 88 12.88 13.85 5.52
CA LYS A 88 14.29 13.65 5.88
C LYS A 88 15.17 14.73 5.28
N ARG A 89 14.94 15.13 4.01
CA ARG A 89 15.68 16.23 3.38
C ARG A 89 15.42 17.58 4.07
N LYS A 90 14.17 17.86 4.48
CA LYS A 90 13.83 19.09 5.20
C LYS A 90 14.41 19.15 6.62
N SER A 91 14.66 18.00 7.25
CA SER A 91 15.28 17.95 8.59
C SER A 91 16.79 18.15 8.57
N ILE A 92 17.45 18.07 7.40
CA ILE A 92 18.90 18.22 7.23
C ILE A 92 19.28 19.67 6.85
N VAL A 93 18.31 20.47 6.39
CA VAL A 93 18.45 21.90 6.06
C VAL A 93 17.94 22.74 7.22
#